data_AF-W1YFN8-F1
#
_entry.id   AF-W1YFN8-F1
#
_cell.length_a   1.000
_cell.length_b   1.000
_cell.length_c   1.000
_cell.angle_alpha   90.00
_cell.angle_beta   90.00
_cell.angle_gamma   90.00
#
_symmetry.space_group_name_H-M   'P 1'
#
loop_
_entity.id
_entity.type
_entity.pdbx_description
1 polymer ?
#
loop_
_entity_poly.entity_id
_entity_poly.type
_entity_poly.pdbx_seq_one_letter_code
_entity_poly.pdbx_strand_id
1 'polypeptide(L)' 'FYCDHEMMRDYGEAMALYKPVLSYKPVQGDYKQEGIPEITLKYLTPHHKWSTHSMYFDSQQMLTLFRGGQTIWLNE' A
#
# COMPACT_ATOMS: atom_id res chain seq x y z
N PHE A 1 -1.53 17.13 25.68
CA PHE A 1 -1.06 16.79 24.32
C PHE A 1 -1.51 17.90 23.39
N TYR A 2 -0.57 18.73 22.91
CA TYR A 2 -0.85 19.83 21.98
C TYR A 2 0.43 20.19 21.22
N CYS A 3 0.37 20.30 19.90
CA CYS A 3 1.47 20.73 19.05
C CYS A 3 1.20 22.17 18.59
N ASP A 4 1.97 23.15 19.09
CA ASP A 4 1.65 24.58 18.95
C ASP A 4 2.30 25.28 17.74
N HIS A 5 3.20 24.60 17.05
CA HIS A 5 3.85 25.11 15.83
C HIS A 5 2.79 25.55 14.81
N GLU A 6 3.00 26.73 14.20
CA GLU A 6 2.08 27.37 13.24
C GLU A 6 1.54 26.39 12.19
N MET A 7 2.43 25.68 11.49
CA MET A 7 2.07 24.61 10.55
C MET A 7 1.12 23.55 11.14
N MET A 8 1.36 23.04 12.35
CA MET A 8 0.46 22.04 12.94
C MET A 8 -0.94 22.59 13.18
N ARG A 9 -1.06 23.88 13.53
CA ARG A 9 -2.35 24.55 13.71
C ARG A 9 -3.06 24.77 12.38
N ASP A 10 -2.34 25.27 11.37
CA ASP A 10 -2.88 25.57 10.05
C ASP A 10 -3.36 24.31 9.32
N TYR A 11 -2.66 23.19 9.50
CA TYR A 11 -3.03 21.89 8.92
C TYR A 11 -4.00 21.07 9.79
N GLY A 12 -4.47 21.64 10.92
CA GLY A 12 -5.41 20.99 11.82
C GLY A 12 -4.87 19.73 12.50
N GLU A 13 -3.57 19.69 12.79
CA GLU A 13 -2.85 18.59 13.48
C GLU A 13 -2.37 18.96 14.88
N ALA A 14 -2.77 20.12 15.41
CA ALA A 14 -2.38 20.55 16.75
C ALA A 14 -2.83 19.59 17.87
N MET A 15 -3.84 18.74 17.60
CA MET A 15 -4.25 17.62 18.45
C MET A 15 -4.47 16.37 17.59
N ALA A 16 -4.43 15.20 18.23
CA ALA A 16 -4.76 13.94 17.56
C ALA A 16 -6.25 13.93 17.16
N LEU A 17 -6.49 13.75 15.86
CA LEU A 17 -7.82 13.77 15.24
C LEU A 17 -7.89 12.67 14.18
N TYR A 18 -9.11 12.24 13.84
CA TYR A 18 -9.32 11.34 12.71
C TYR A 18 -9.08 12.09 11.39
N LYS A 19 -8.22 11.52 10.51
CA LYS A 19 -8.06 11.95 9.12
C LYS A 19 -8.36 10.76 8.20
N PRO A 20 -9.33 10.88 7.26
CA PRO A 20 -9.59 9.82 6.29
C PRO A 20 -8.43 9.67 5.31
N VAL A 21 -8.37 8.51 4.64
CA VAL A 21 -7.41 8.30 3.54
C VAL A 21 -7.67 9.32 2.43
N LEU A 22 -6.63 10.02 1.99
CA LEU A 22 -6.73 11.00 0.92
C LEU A 22 -7.21 10.34 -0.39
N SER A 23 -7.97 11.10 -1.19
CA SER A 23 -8.35 10.68 -2.54
C SER A 23 -7.09 10.54 -3.41
N TYR A 24 -6.79 9.33 -3.86
CA TYR A 24 -5.63 9.02 -4.68
C TYR A 24 -5.81 9.61 -6.09
N LYS A 25 -5.13 10.73 -6.37
CA LYS A 25 -5.06 11.33 -7.71
C LYS A 25 -4.30 10.50 -8.77
N PRO A 26 -3.27 9.69 -8.49
CA PRO A 26 -2.46 9.11 -9.56
C PRO A 26 -3.12 7.92 -10.31
N VAL A 27 -4.32 7.48 -9.92
CA VAL A 27 -5.03 6.34 -10.55
C VAL A 27 -6.35 6.80 -11.21
N GLN A 28 -6.52 8.09 -11.50
CA GLN A 28 -7.75 8.64 -12.09
C GLN A 28 -7.82 8.52 -13.63
N GLY A 29 -7.15 7.52 -14.22
CA GLY A 29 -7.20 7.24 -15.66
C GLY A 29 -8.29 6.21 -16.01
N ASP A 30 -8.75 6.24 -17.26
CA ASP A 30 -9.53 5.12 -17.82
C ASP A 30 -8.57 4.02 -18.25
N TYR A 31 -8.47 2.97 -17.43
CA TYR A 31 -7.61 1.81 -17.69
C TYR A 31 -8.39 0.66 -18.34
N LYS A 32 -9.67 0.87 -18.65
CA LYS A 32 -10.55 -0.20 -19.13
C LYS A 32 -10.05 -0.81 -20.41
N GLN A 33 -9.93 -2.12 -20.41
CA GLN A 33 -9.74 -2.92 -21.60
C GLN A 33 -11.07 -3.53 -22.04
N GLU A 34 -11.40 -3.39 -23.33
CA GLU A 34 -12.66 -3.89 -23.87
C GLU A 34 -12.78 -5.40 -23.66
N GLY A 35 -13.91 -5.84 -23.08
CA GLY A 35 -14.19 -7.24 -22.82
C GLY A 35 -13.49 -7.87 -21.62
N ILE A 36 -12.70 -7.11 -20.84
CA ILE A 36 -12.00 -7.62 -19.65
C ILE A 36 -12.66 -7.06 -18.37
N PRO A 37 -13.16 -7.92 -17.47
CA PRO A 37 -13.65 -7.47 -16.16
C PRO A 37 -12.54 -6.87 -15.30
N GLU A 38 -12.81 -5.73 -14.67
CA GLU A 38 -11.84 -5.00 -13.85
C GLU A 38 -12.46 -4.58 -12.52
N ILE A 39 -11.61 -4.51 -11.49
CA ILE A 39 -11.95 -4.00 -10.16
C ILE A 39 -10.86 -3.04 -9.67
N THR A 40 -11.26 -1.99 -8.96
CA THR A 40 -10.33 -1.05 -8.32
C THR A 40 -10.25 -1.35 -6.82
N LEU A 41 -9.03 -1.63 -6.35
CA LEU A 41 -8.75 -1.97 -4.95
C LEU A 41 -7.68 -1.04 -4.36
N LYS A 42 -7.62 -0.93 -3.02
CA LYS A 42 -6.48 -0.29 -2.34
C LYS A 42 -5.28 -1.22 -2.38
N TYR A 43 -4.17 -0.74 -2.95
CA TYR A 43 -2.94 -1.51 -3.05
C TYR A 43 -2.06 -1.32 -1.81
N LEU A 44 -1.96 -2.36 -0.99
CA LEU A 44 -1.13 -2.38 0.22
C LEU A 44 0.12 -3.21 -0.02
N THR A 45 1.28 -2.73 0.45
CA THR A 45 2.58 -3.41 0.34
C THR A 45 3.17 -3.69 1.72
N PRO A 46 2.51 -4.51 2.56
CA PRO A 46 3.07 -4.89 3.84
C PRO A 46 4.40 -5.63 3.63
N HIS A 47 5.28 -5.56 4.63
CA HIS A 47 6.57 -6.23 4.54
C HIS A 47 6.39 -7.75 4.39
N HIS A 48 7.26 -8.32 3.56
CA HIS A 48 7.19 -9.71 3.19
C HIS A 48 7.77 -10.61 4.29
N LYS A 49 7.13 -11.73 4.59
CA LYS A 49 7.65 -12.70 5.57
C LYS A 49 8.92 -13.40 5.10
N TRP A 50 9.08 -13.57 3.78
CA TRP A 50 10.13 -14.39 3.17
C TRP A 50 11.23 -13.55 2.49
N SER A 51 11.34 -12.28 2.83
CA SER A 51 12.44 -11.42 2.40
C SER A 51 12.58 -10.21 3.33
N THR A 52 13.79 -9.66 3.41
CA THR A 52 14.01 -8.34 4.03
C THR A 52 14.12 -7.33 2.90
N HIS A 53 13.02 -6.63 2.61
CA HIS A 53 12.87 -5.87 1.37
C HIS A 53 13.11 -6.80 0.16
N SER A 54 14.07 -6.48 -0.71
CA SER A 54 14.49 -7.33 -1.83
C SER A 54 15.56 -8.36 -1.46
N MET A 55 16.19 -8.24 -0.29
CA MET A 55 17.21 -9.19 0.15
C MET A 55 16.56 -10.54 0.44
N TYR A 56 17.18 -11.61 -0.08
CA TYR A 56 16.71 -13.01 -0.02
C TYR A 56 15.47 -13.33 -0.84
N PHE A 57 14.87 -12.35 -1.55
CA PHE A 57 13.69 -12.58 -2.38
C PHE A 57 13.94 -13.64 -3.48
N ASP A 58 15.14 -13.64 -4.05
CA ASP A 58 15.59 -14.57 -5.08
C ASP A 58 16.31 -15.80 -4.52
N SER A 59 16.45 -15.91 -3.19
CA SER A 59 17.12 -17.06 -2.59
C SER A 59 16.29 -18.32 -2.79
N GLN A 60 16.94 -19.39 -3.24
CA GLN A 60 16.26 -20.67 -3.50
C GLN A 60 15.45 -21.16 -2.30
N GLN A 61 15.98 -20.97 -1.08
CA GLN A 61 15.34 -21.37 0.15
C GLN A 61 14.03 -20.61 0.39
N MET A 62 14.02 -19.28 0.24
CA MET A 62 12.81 -18.47 0.46
C MET A 62 11.77 -18.68 -0.63
N LEU A 63 12.20 -18.83 -1.89
CA LEU A 63 11.31 -19.15 -3.00
C LEU A 63 10.60 -20.49 -2.78
N THR A 64 11.34 -21.49 -2.29
CA THR A 64 10.81 -22.84 -2.01
C THR A 64 9.85 -22.86 -0.83
N LEU A 65 10.10 -22.10 0.23
CA LEU A 65 9.19 -21.99 1.39
C LEU A 65 7.93 -21.17 1.08
N PHE A 66 7.96 -20.39 0.01
CA PHE A 66 6.84 -19.58 -0.43
C PHE A 66 6.26 -20.10 -1.76
N ARG A 67 5.63 -19.21 -2.54
CA ARG A 67 4.97 -19.50 -3.82
C ARG A 67 5.89 -19.27 -5.02
N GLY A 68 7.20 -19.48 -4.85
CA GLY A 68 8.15 -19.47 -5.97
C GLY A 68 8.39 -18.10 -6.62
N GLY A 69 7.95 -16.99 -6.03
CA GLY A 69 8.26 -15.65 -6.53
C GLY A 69 7.22 -14.59 -6.19
N GLN A 70 7.10 -13.60 -7.06
CA GLN A 70 6.19 -12.45 -6.88
C GLN A 70 4.74 -12.93 -6.77
N THR A 71 4.02 -12.41 -5.79
CA THR A 71 2.63 -12.80 -5.51
C THR A 71 1.82 -11.60 -5.03
N ILE A 72 0.51 -11.61 -5.29
CA ILE A 72 -0.47 -10.68 -4.74
C ILE A 72 -1.46 -11.50 -3.89
N TRP A 73 -1.91 -10.93 -2.76
CA TRP A 73 -2.97 -11.52 -1.94
C TRP A 73 -4.29 -10.82 -2.25
N LEU A 74 -5.32 -11.61 -2.56
CA LEU A 74 -6.68 -11.14 -2.81
C LEU A 74 -7.64 -11.87 -1.87
N ASN A 75 -8.78 -11.22 -1.58
CA ASN A 75 -9.90 -11.87 -0.91
C ASN A 75 -10.61 -12.81 -1.89
N GLU A 76 -11.22 -13.88 -1.36
CA GLU A 76 -12.07 -14.82 -2.13
C GLU A 76 -13.37 -14.17 -2.61
#